data_AF-A0A8T4RNK3-F1
#
_entry.id   AF-A0A8T4RNK3-F1
#
_cell.length_a   1.000
_cell.length_b   1.000
_cell.length_c   1.000
_cell.angle_alpha   90.00
_cell.angle_beta   90.00
_cell.angle_gamma   90.00
#
_symmetry.space_group_name_H-M   'P 1'
#
loop_
_entity.id
_entity.type
_entity.pdbx_description
1 polymer ?
#
loop_
_entity_poly.entity_id
_entity_poly.type
_entity_poly.pdbx_seq_one_letter_code
_entity_poly.pdbx_strand_id
1 'polypeptide(L)'
;MNTLLSTAHHAWNILQKNYRVLAYGVFFELSFFFSFGFFVTPLIDQGIAFTSLATAAMSERAVTLTTGTALFDLMFSPAIRPYTLRTLLLFLLAFFVLFLIYTFFEGLVWYFAKQCAQEKQGIKKYLLLFGKRSCFWFGLFFLYELLYFVALLFLTLGKPASPDTLSSPTLWILQALFWIGIFYPALISYALPLEYTLKNMLRKTYTTAFQLNTLIFIVLFLAGLYILNLLLFGLESIHENLFFLFGILTVFPYLFYARLFLLSLLSKSTTFIKKTE
;
A
#
# COMPACT_ATOMS: atom_id res chain seq x y z
N MET A 1 -25.06 -0.57 -16.05
CA MET A 1 -24.22 0.45 -16.73
C MET A 1 -24.58 1.87 -16.30
N ASN A 2 -25.86 2.28 -16.28
CA ASN A 2 -26.31 3.62 -15.84
C ASN A 2 -25.89 4.02 -14.40
N THR A 3 -25.71 3.05 -13.49
CA THR A 3 -25.32 3.30 -12.10
C THR A 3 -23.84 3.67 -11.92
N LEU A 4 -22.92 3.11 -12.70
CA LEU A 4 -21.49 3.44 -12.60
C LEU A 4 -21.21 4.82 -13.21
N LEU A 5 -21.76 5.08 -14.39
CA LEU A 5 -21.57 6.36 -15.08
C LEU A 5 -22.20 7.52 -14.30
N SER A 6 -23.39 7.31 -13.73
CA SER A 6 -23.98 8.31 -12.81
C SER A 6 -23.21 8.48 -11.50
N THR A 7 -22.45 7.47 -11.05
CA THR A 7 -21.59 7.58 -9.86
C THR A 7 -20.29 8.31 -10.18
N ALA A 8 -19.70 8.06 -11.35
CA ALA A 8 -18.56 8.79 -11.87
C ALA A 8 -18.90 10.27 -12.05
N HIS A 9 -20.04 10.55 -12.71
CA HIS A 9 -20.52 11.92 -12.88
C HIS A 9 -20.81 12.61 -11.54
N HIS A 10 -21.37 11.89 -10.56
CA HIS A 10 -21.57 12.44 -9.22
C HIS A 10 -20.25 12.78 -8.51
N ALA A 11 -19.28 11.87 -8.53
CA ALA A 11 -17.95 12.10 -7.95
C ALA A 11 -17.24 13.29 -8.60
N TRP A 12 -17.36 13.41 -9.94
CA TRP A 12 -16.85 14.54 -10.69
C TRP A 12 -17.52 15.86 -10.28
N ASN A 13 -18.85 15.88 -10.14
CA ASN A 13 -19.57 17.07 -9.70
C ASN A 13 -19.20 17.49 -8.26
N ILE A 14 -18.95 16.53 -7.36
CA ILE A 14 -18.42 16.83 -6.02
C ILE A 14 -17.04 17.49 -6.14
N LEU A 15 -16.17 16.93 -6.98
CA LEU A 15 -14.82 17.42 -7.17
C LEU A 15 -14.80 18.86 -7.71
N GLN A 16 -15.59 19.14 -8.76
CA GLN A 16 -15.67 20.48 -9.36
C GLN A 16 -16.15 21.53 -8.35
N LYS A 17 -17.14 21.19 -7.52
CA LYS A 17 -17.65 22.09 -6.47
C LYS A 17 -16.64 22.31 -5.33
N ASN A 18 -15.71 21.40 -5.14
CA ASN A 18 -14.74 21.41 -4.04
C ASN A 18 -13.28 21.34 -4.52
N TYR A 19 -12.94 22.01 -5.62
CA TYR A 19 -11.61 21.94 -6.24
C TYR A 19 -10.45 22.29 -5.29
N ARG A 20 -10.69 23.14 -4.27
CA ARG A 20 -9.67 23.45 -3.25
C ARG A 20 -9.29 22.22 -2.41
N VAL A 21 -10.24 21.33 -2.18
CA VAL A 21 -10.02 20.09 -1.42
C VAL A 21 -9.21 19.09 -2.24
N LEU A 22 -9.38 19.08 -3.56
CA LEU A 22 -8.48 18.35 -4.47
C LEU A 22 -7.04 18.85 -4.32
N ALA A 23 -6.83 20.17 -4.33
CA ALA A 23 -5.50 20.73 -4.17
C ALA A 23 -4.85 20.33 -2.82
N TYR A 24 -5.63 20.34 -1.72
CA TYR A 24 -5.15 19.83 -0.44
C TYR A 24 -4.85 18.33 -0.48
N GLY A 25 -5.72 17.52 -1.09
CA GLY A 25 -5.50 16.08 -1.26
C GLY A 25 -4.20 15.79 -2.00
N VAL A 26 -4.01 16.41 -3.17
CA VAL A 26 -2.78 16.30 -3.97
C VAL A 26 -1.56 16.77 -3.19
N PHE A 27 -1.66 17.88 -2.46
CA PHE A 27 -0.58 18.39 -1.63
C PHE A 27 -0.17 17.38 -0.54
N PHE A 28 -1.12 16.76 0.15
CA PHE A 28 -0.82 15.76 1.18
C PHE A 28 -0.30 14.45 0.59
N GLU A 29 -0.77 14.01 -0.58
CA GLU A 29 -0.18 12.87 -1.29
C GLU A 29 1.27 13.16 -1.71
N LEU A 30 1.55 14.33 -2.29
CA LEU A 30 2.92 14.73 -2.61
C LEU A 30 3.79 14.77 -1.36
N SER A 31 3.27 15.35 -0.26
CA SER A 31 3.98 15.41 1.01
C SER A 31 4.26 14.03 1.59
N PHE A 32 3.36 13.06 1.39
CA PHE A 32 3.61 11.65 1.72
C PHE A 32 4.80 11.11 0.93
N PHE A 33 4.83 11.28 -0.39
CA PHE A 33 5.94 10.79 -1.24
C PHE A 33 7.27 11.46 -0.89
N PHE A 34 7.29 12.78 -0.66
CA PHE A 34 8.51 13.47 -0.21
C PHE A 34 8.97 12.98 1.17
N SER A 35 8.04 12.82 2.12
CA SER A 35 8.37 12.31 3.45
C SER A 35 8.85 10.87 3.41
N PHE A 36 8.26 10.03 2.57
CA PHE A 36 8.72 8.68 2.32
C PHE A 36 10.17 8.68 1.82
N GLY A 37 10.45 9.48 0.78
CA GLY A 37 11.80 9.62 0.22
C GLY A 37 12.83 10.14 1.22
N PHE A 38 12.44 11.07 2.09
CA PHE A 38 13.37 11.70 3.03
C PHE A 38 13.62 10.85 4.29
N PHE A 39 12.58 10.21 4.83
CA PHE A 39 12.68 9.52 6.13
C PHE A 39 12.79 8.00 6.01
N VAL A 40 12.14 7.39 5.02
CA VAL A 40 12.05 5.92 4.90
C VAL A 40 13.17 5.38 4.00
N THR A 41 13.39 6.00 2.84
CA THR A 41 14.41 5.53 1.88
C THR A 41 15.81 5.40 2.49
N PRO A 42 16.35 6.38 3.26
CA PRO A 42 17.69 6.22 3.85
C PRO A 42 17.80 5.04 4.83
N LEU A 43 16.71 4.70 5.52
CA LEU A 43 16.66 3.55 6.43
C LEU A 43 16.67 2.23 5.64
N ILE A 44 15.92 2.18 4.53
CA ILE A 44 15.90 1.04 3.63
C ILE A 44 17.28 0.84 2.99
N ASP A 45 17.90 1.90 2.47
CA ASP A 45 19.21 1.84 1.82
C ASP A 45 20.29 1.32 2.77
N GLN A 46 20.31 1.83 4.01
CA GLN A 46 21.21 1.31 5.04
C GLN A 46 20.89 -0.15 5.40
N GLY A 47 19.61 -0.52 5.47
CA GLY A 47 19.18 -1.89 5.71
C GLY A 47 19.66 -2.84 4.62
N ILE A 48 19.58 -2.43 3.35
CA ILE A 48 20.11 -3.17 2.19
C ILE A 48 21.63 -3.31 2.31
N ALA A 49 22.35 -2.24 2.65
CA ALA A 49 23.80 -2.30 2.82
C ALA A 49 24.23 -3.28 3.94
N PHE A 50 23.54 -3.30 5.08
CA PHE A 50 23.85 -4.29 6.12
C PHE A 50 23.41 -5.71 5.74
N THR A 51 22.36 -5.85 4.94
CA THR A 51 21.95 -7.15 4.39
C THR A 51 23.00 -7.70 3.43
N SER A 52 23.56 -6.87 2.55
CA SER A 52 24.61 -7.30 1.62
C SER A 52 25.89 -7.71 2.36
N LEU A 53 26.28 -6.96 3.41
CA LEU A 53 27.39 -7.33 4.29
C LEU A 53 27.13 -8.65 5.03
N ALA A 54 25.91 -8.86 5.54
CA ALA A 54 25.53 -10.13 6.17
C ALA A 54 25.61 -11.30 5.19
N THR A 55 25.12 -11.10 3.96
CA THR A 55 25.17 -12.10 2.88
C THR A 55 26.60 -12.43 2.45
N ALA A 56 27.47 -11.42 2.33
CA ALA A 56 28.88 -11.64 2.01
C ALA A 56 29.58 -12.49 3.10
N ALA A 57 29.38 -12.15 4.38
CA ALA A 57 29.92 -12.90 5.51
C ALA A 57 29.34 -14.33 5.62
N MET A 58 28.07 -14.51 5.26
CA MET A 58 27.43 -15.82 5.16
C MET A 58 28.02 -16.67 4.03
N SER A 59 28.25 -16.08 2.86
CA SER A 59 28.83 -16.77 1.70
C SER A 59 30.25 -17.26 1.98
N GLU A 60 31.09 -16.40 2.58
CA GLU A 60 32.46 -16.75 2.97
C GLU A 60 32.50 -17.94 3.95
N ARG A 61 31.55 -17.99 4.89
CA ARG A 61 31.42 -19.11 5.85
C ARG A 61 30.73 -20.34 5.28
N ALA A 62 29.82 -20.19 4.33
CA ALA A 62 29.14 -21.32 3.69
C ALA A 62 30.12 -22.24 2.95
N VAL A 63 31.25 -21.70 2.45
CA VAL A 63 32.36 -22.49 1.87
C VAL A 63 33.01 -23.43 2.92
N THR A 64 32.91 -23.10 4.20
CA THR A 64 33.55 -23.84 5.31
C THR A 64 32.61 -24.72 6.13
N LEU A 65 31.29 -24.64 5.89
CA LEU A 65 30.28 -25.36 6.67
C LEU A 65 29.77 -26.59 5.92
N THR A 66 29.88 -27.76 6.55
CA THR A 66 29.28 -29.01 6.10
C THR A 66 27.75 -28.91 6.04
N THR A 67 27.14 -29.57 5.05
CA THR A 67 25.69 -29.68 4.84
C THR A 67 24.95 -30.03 6.13
N GLY A 68 24.19 -29.08 6.69
CA GLY A 68 23.30 -29.34 7.84
C GLY A 68 23.04 -28.17 8.80
N THR A 69 23.81 -27.08 8.76
CA THR A 69 23.53 -25.90 9.61
C THR A 69 22.25 -25.19 9.18
N ALA A 70 21.33 -24.98 10.13
CA ALA A 70 20.13 -24.20 9.88
C ALA A 70 20.50 -22.73 9.59
N LEU A 71 19.84 -22.12 8.60
CA LEU A 71 20.06 -20.73 8.20
C LEU A 71 19.96 -19.77 9.40
N PHE A 72 19.00 -20.03 10.28
CA PHE A 72 18.78 -19.23 11.48
C PHE A 72 20.05 -19.23 12.37
N ASP A 73 20.68 -20.37 12.57
CA ASP A 73 21.90 -20.48 13.38
C ASP A 73 23.07 -19.75 12.72
N LEU A 74 23.13 -19.75 11.38
CA LEU A 74 24.14 -19.01 10.62
C LEU A 74 23.97 -17.50 10.78
N MET A 75 22.74 -16.99 10.64
CA MET A 75 22.39 -15.57 10.77
C MET A 75 22.70 -15.01 12.17
N PHE A 76 22.61 -15.85 13.21
CA PHE A 76 22.92 -15.45 14.58
C PHE A 76 24.31 -15.88 15.08
N SER A 77 25.17 -16.38 14.18
CA SER A 77 26.57 -16.65 14.52
C SER A 77 27.34 -15.36 14.84
N PRO A 78 28.38 -15.40 15.71
CA PRO A 78 29.04 -14.18 16.23
C PRO A 78 29.53 -13.18 15.17
N ALA A 79 29.95 -13.66 13.99
CA ALA A 79 30.45 -12.81 12.91
C ALA A 79 29.34 -12.14 12.08
N ILE A 80 28.17 -12.76 11.97
CA ILE A 80 27.06 -12.30 11.11
C ILE A 80 25.99 -11.57 11.93
N ARG A 81 25.79 -12.00 13.18
CA ARG A 81 24.84 -11.43 14.15
C ARG A 81 24.82 -9.89 14.20
N PRO A 82 25.95 -9.14 14.25
CA PRO A 82 25.88 -7.69 14.32
C PRO A 82 25.22 -7.07 13.07
N TYR A 83 25.44 -7.64 11.88
CA TYR A 83 24.83 -7.18 10.64
C TYR A 83 23.35 -7.55 10.61
N THR A 84 23.00 -8.79 10.93
CA THR A 84 21.60 -9.25 10.99
C THR A 84 20.76 -8.43 11.95
N LEU A 85 21.26 -8.13 13.16
CA LEU A 85 20.53 -7.32 14.13
C LEU A 85 20.33 -5.88 13.66
N ARG A 86 21.36 -5.26 13.06
CA ARG A 86 21.25 -3.90 12.50
C ARG A 86 20.25 -3.84 11.37
N THR A 87 20.28 -4.82 10.45
CA THR A 87 19.30 -4.97 9.38
C THR A 87 17.89 -5.05 9.95
N LEU A 88 17.63 -5.96 10.91
CA LEU A 88 16.30 -6.12 11.51
C LEU A 88 15.82 -4.83 12.21
N LEU A 89 16.70 -4.15 12.94
CA LEU A 89 16.38 -2.89 13.61
C LEU A 89 16.05 -1.78 12.61
N LEU A 90 16.82 -1.66 11.52
CA LEU A 90 16.57 -0.66 10.48
C LEU A 90 15.26 -0.93 9.73
N PHE A 91 14.96 -2.20 9.40
CA PHE A 91 13.69 -2.56 8.79
C PHE A 91 12.51 -2.29 9.73
N LEU A 92 12.62 -2.61 11.02
CA LEU A 92 11.59 -2.32 12.01
C LEU A 92 11.37 -0.80 12.14
N LEU A 93 12.45 -0.03 12.17
CA LEU A 93 12.40 1.43 12.24
C LEU A 93 11.79 2.03 10.97
N ALA A 94 12.21 1.58 9.79
CA ALA A 94 11.66 1.99 8.50
C ALA A 94 10.16 1.71 8.44
N PHE A 95 9.74 0.52 8.90
CA PHE A 95 8.34 0.14 8.97
C PHE A 95 7.53 1.05 9.92
N PHE A 96 8.07 1.35 11.10
CA PHE A 96 7.42 2.24 12.06
C PHE A 96 7.29 3.68 11.54
N VAL A 97 8.37 4.21 10.95
CA VAL A 97 8.38 5.56 10.35
C VAL A 97 7.39 5.62 9.18
N LEU A 98 7.40 4.61 8.31
CA LEU A 98 6.44 4.49 7.21
C LEU A 98 5.00 4.48 7.72
N PHE A 99 4.72 3.71 8.78
CA PHE A 99 3.41 3.67 9.41
C PHE A 99 2.95 5.06 9.89
N LEU A 100 3.82 5.82 10.55
CA LEU A 100 3.51 7.17 11.05
C LEU A 100 3.22 8.14 9.89
N ILE A 101 4.09 8.16 8.89
CA ILE A 101 3.96 9.00 7.70
C ILE A 101 2.66 8.66 6.95
N TYR A 102 2.43 7.37 6.69
CA TYR A 102 1.21 6.88 6.04
C TYR A 102 -0.05 7.29 6.82
N THR A 103 -0.10 6.98 8.11
CA THR A 103 -1.28 7.25 8.95
C THR A 103 -1.61 8.73 8.99
N PHE A 104 -0.59 9.58 9.01
CA PHE A 104 -0.78 11.03 9.02
C PHE A 104 -1.25 11.55 7.65
N PHE A 105 -0.46 11.34 6.59
CA PHE A 105 -0.76 11.94 5.29
C PHE A 105 -1.97 11.30 4.61
N GLU A 106 -2.02 9.96 4.50
CA GLU A 106 -3.17 9.29 3.91
C GLU A 106 -4.43 9.46 4.76
N GLY A 107 -4.28 9.53 6.09
CA GLY A 107 -5.38 9.89 6.97
C GLY A 107 -5.97 11.26 6.64
N LEU A 108 -5.15 12.26 6.34
CA LEU A 108 -5.61 13.59 5.90
C LEU A 108 -6.25 13.53 4.52
N VAL A 109 -5.67 12.83 3.56
CA VAL A 109 -6.22 12.68 2.20
C VAL A 109 -7.63 12.06 2.25
N TRP A 110 -7.79 10.97 3.01
CA TRP A 110 -9.08 10.31 3.18
C TRP A 110 -10.08 11.16 3.98
N TYR A 111 -9.61 11.91 4.98
CA TYR A 111 -10.44 12.87 5.72
C TYR A 111 -11.05 13.92 4.77
N PHE A 112 -10.22 14.54 3.93
CA PHE A 112 -10.65 15.55 2.96
C PHE A 112 -11.61 14.96 1.92
N ALA A 113 -11.34 13.75 1.43
CA ALA A 113 -12.25 13.04 0.52
C ALA A 113 -13.64 12.79 1.17
N LYS A 114 -13.67 12.39 2.45
CA LYS A 114 -14.93 12.18 3.19
C LYS A 114 -15.67 13.48 3.51
N GLN A 115 -14.97 14.57 3.79
CA GLN A 115 -15.57 15.89 3.95
C GLN A 115 -16.24 16.37 2.65
N CYS A 116 -15.61 16.15 1.49
CA CYS A 116 -16.21 16.40 0.18
C CYS A 116 -17.49 15.57 -0.05
N ALA A 117 -17.50 14.33 0.43
CA ALA A 117 -18.68 13.45 0.41
C ALA A 117 -19.72 13.76 1.51
N GLN A 118 -19.59 14.90 2.20
CA GLN A 118 -20.49 15.40 3.26
C GLN A 118 -20.52 14.58 4.56
N GLU A 119 -19.54 13.72 4.81
CA GLU A 119 -19.37 13.07 6.11
C GLU A 119 -18.74 14.05 7.13
N LYS A 120 -19.56 14.63 8.01
CA LYS A 120 -19.10 15.58 9.04
C LYS A 120 -18.50 14.82 10.24
N GLN A 121 -17.19 14.61 10.22
CA GLN A 121 -16.44 14.12 11.37
C GLN A 121 -15.33 15.12 11.75
N GLY A 122 -15.04 15.26 13.05
CA GLY A 122 -13.91 16.07 13.50
C GLY A 122 -12.57 15.41 13.17
N ILE A 123 -11.61 16.18 12.66
CA ILE A 123 -10.32 15.69 12.16
C ILE A 123 -9.54 14.82 13.17
N LYS A 124 -9.48 15.23 14.43
CA LYS A 124 -8.78 14.49 15.50
C LYS A 124 -9.38 13.10 15.70
N LYS A 125 -10.71 13.02 15.78
CA LYS A 125 -11.45 11.76 15.94
C LYS A 125 -11.27 10.87 14.72
N TYR A 126 -11.27 11.48 13.52
CA TYR A 126 -11.06 10.78 12.27
C TYR A 126 -9.67 10.13 12.22
N LEU A 127 -8.60 10.91 12.40
CA LEU A 127 -7.22 10.42 12.34
C LEU A 127 -6.93 9.33 13.36
N LEU A 128 -7.48 9.43 14.58
CA LEU A 128 -7.33 8.38 15.60
C LEU A 128 -7.96 7.05 15.16
N LEU A 129 -9.17 7.09 14.59
CA LEU A 129 -9.83 5.89 14.09
C LEU A 129 -9.17 5.35 12.81
N PHE A 130 -8.69 6.24 11.94
CA PHE A 130 -7.89 5.89 10.77
C PHE A 130 -6.63 5.15 11.21
N GLY A 131 -5.87 5.70 12.16
CA GLY A 131 -4.67 5.06 12.71
C GLY A 131 -4.93 3.69 13.35
N LYS A 132 -6.05 3.50 14.05
CA LYS A 132 -6.44 2.17 14.57
C LYS A 132 -6.69 1.17 13.44
N ARG A 133 -7.39 1.58 12.39
CA ARG A 133 -7.66 0.75 11.20
C ARG A 133 -6.37 0.46 10.44
N SER A 134 -5.52 1.47 10.26
CA SER A 134 -4.22 1.34 9.62
C SER A 134 -3.32 0.41 10.42
N CYS A 135 -3.29 0.47 11.76
CA CYS A 135 -2.49 -0.43 12.58
C CYS A 135 -2.78 -1.91 12.28
N PHE A 136 -4.04 -2.27 12.04
CA PHE A 136 -4.41 -3.62 11.65
C PHE A 136 -3.90 -3.98 10.25
N TRP A 137 -4.17 -3.15 9.24
CA TRP A 137 -3.76 -3.43 7.86
C TRP A 137 -2.24 -3.37 7.66
N PHE A 138 -1.57 -2.41 8.30
CA PHE A 138 -0.11 -2.33 8.33
C PHE A 138 0.48 -3.54 9.04
N GLY A 139 -0.10 -3.98 10.16
CA GLY A 139 0.36 -5.21 10.85
C GLY A 139 0.27 -6.45 9.95
N LEU A 140 -0.81 -6.60 9.17
CA LEU A 140 -0.91 -7.67 8.17
C LEU A 140 0.10 -7.52 7.04
N PHE A 141 0.34 -6.29 6.56
CA PHE A 141 1.36 -6.00 5.56
C PHE A 141 2.77 -6.37 6.08
N PHE A 142 3.10 -6.04 7.32
CA PHE A 142 4.36 -6.44 7.95
C PHE A 142 4.53 -7.95 7.99
N LEU A 143 3.49 -8.66 8.43
CA LEU A 143 3.51 -10.12 8.49
C LEU A 143 3.67 -10.72 7.10
N TYR A 144 3.00 -10.16 6.10
CA TYR A 144 3.17 -10.54 4.70
C TYR A 144 4.62 -10.35 4.23
N GLU A 145 5.22 -9.16 4.43
CA GLU A 145 6.61 -8.88 4.05
C GLU A 145 7.59 -9.83 4.74
N LEU A 146 7.36 -10.15 6.01
CA LEU A 146 8.17 -11.13 6.73
C LEU A 146 8.06 -12.54 6.10
N LEU A 147 6.85 -12.98 5.78
CA LEU A 147 6.62 -14.27 5.11
C LEU A 147 7.21 -14.30 3.70
N TYR A 148 7.08 -13.22 2.94
CA TYR A 148 7.65 -13.06 1.60
C TYR A 148 9.18 -13.12 1.66
N PHE A 149 9.79 -12.39 2.58
CA PHE A 149 11.23 -12.42 2.82
C PHE A 149 11.74 -13.83 3.17
N VAL A 150 11.05 -14.53 4.08
CA VAL A 150 11.40 -15.91 4.43
C VAL A 150 11.27 -16.85 3.23
N ALA A 151 10.18 -16.75 2.45
CA ALA A 151 9.99 -17.55 1.24
C ALA A 151 11.09 -17.28 0.19
N LEU A 152 11.46 -16.02 -0.01
CA LEU A 152 12.54 -15.62 -0.91
C LEU A 152 13.89 -16.17 -0.45
N LEU A 153 14.19 -16.11 0.85
CA LEU A 153 15.41 -16.71 1.41
C LEU A 153 15.47 -18.22 1.13
N PHE A 154 14.39 -18.97 1.41
CA PHE A 154 14.38 -20.41 1.13
C PHE A 154 14.55 -20.77 -0.35
N LEU A 155 14.02 -19.94 -1.26
CA LEU A 155 14.15 -20.16 -2.70
C LEU A 155 15.54 -19.82 -3.25
N THR A 156 16.22 -18.85 -2.63
CA THR A 156 17.57 -18.39 -3.01
C THR A 156 18.69 -19.20 -2.36
N LEU A 157 18.41 -19.87 -1.25
CA LEU A 157 19.36 -20.76 -0.59
C LEU A 157 19.41 -22.11 -1.30
N GLY A 158 20.58 -22.44 -1.86
CA GLY A 158 20.82 -23.72 -2.54
C GLY A 158 20.76 -23.67 -4.08
N LYS A 159 20.50 -22.50 -4.67
CA LYS A 159 20.64 -22.25 -6.11
C LYS A 159 21.34 -20.90 -6.33
N PRO A 160 22.26 -20.76 -7.30
CA PRO A 160 22.72 -19.43 -7.69
C PRO A 160 21.51 -18.60 -8.09
N ALA A 161 21.46 -17.33 -7.66
CA ALA A 161 20.36 -16.42 -7.93
C ALA A 161 20.10 -16.34 -9.44
N SER A 162 19.15 -17.14 -9.92
CA SER A 162 18.70 -17.09 -11.31
C SER A 162 17.46 -16.19 -11.37
N PRO A 163 17.24 -15.48 -12.49
CA PRO A 163 16.00 -14.73 -12.74
C PRO A 163 14.73 -15.56 -12.51
N ASP A 164 14.82 -16.89 -12.66
CA ASP A 164 13.71 -17.82 -12.46
C ASP A 164 13.22 -17.92 -11.01
N THR A 165 14.01 -17.46 -10.05
CA THR A 165 13.62 -17.47 -8.63
C THR A 165 12.43 -16.54 -8.38
N LEU A 166 12.41 -15.38 -9.06
CA LEU A 166 11.33 -14.39 -8.96
C LEU A 166 10.08 -14.80 -9.74
N SER A 167 10.20 -15.72 -10.71
CA SER A 167 9.06 -16.29 -11.43
C SER A 167 8.45 -17.53 -10.74
N SER A 168 8.90 -17.86 -9.52
CA SER A 168 8.38 -18.98 -8.73
C SER A 168 6.86 -18.87 -8.52
N PRO A 169 6.07 -19.91 -8.85
CA PRO A 169 4.63 -19.93 -8.62
C PRO A 169 4.25 -19.65 -7.16
N THR A 170 5.09 -20.04 -6.21
CA THR A 170 4.89 -19.79 -4.77
C THR A 170 4.89 -18.29 -4.46
N LEU A 171 5.83 -17.53 -5.03
CA LEU A 171 5.91 -16.08 -4.83
C LEU A 171 4.73 -15.37 -5.52
N TRP A 172 4.31 -15.84 -6.70
CA TRP A 172 3.12 -15.32 -7.38
C TRP A 172 1.84 -15.54 -6.57
N ILE A 173 1.66 -16.72 -5.97
CA ILE A 173 0.50 -17.02 -5.12
C ILE A 173 0.52 -16.11 -3.88
N LEU A 174 1.67 -15.95 -3.22
CA LEU A 174 1.82 -15.03 -2.08
C LEU A 174 1.48 -13.60 -2.47
N GLN A 175 1.98 -13.13 -3.62
CA GLN A 175 1.71 -11.79 -4.14
C GLN A 175 0.21 -11.60 -4.43
N ALA A 176 -0.45 -12.60 -5.04
CA ALA A 176 -1.88 -12.56 -5.30
C ALA A 176 -2.71 -12.53 -4.00
N LEU A 177 -2.32 -13.33 -2.99
CA LEU A 177 -2.95 -13.32 -1.68
C LEU A 177 -2.78 -11.98 -0.97
N PHE A 178 -1.65 -11.31 -1.12
CA PHE A 178 -1.46 -9.95 -0.63
C PHE A 178 -2.43 -8.97 -1.29
N TRP A 179 -2.47 -8.96 -2.63
CA TRP A 179 -3.34 -8.04 -3.37
C TRP A 179 -4.81 -8.23 -3.03
N ILE A 180 -5.30 -9.47 -3.03
CA ILE A 180 -6.72 -9.81 -2.85
C ILE A 180 -7.11 -9.85 -1.36
N GLY A 181 -6.21 -10.32 -0.49
CA GLY A 181 -6.48 -10.56 0.93
C GLY A 181 -6.16 -9.39 1.85
N ILE A 182 -5.21 -8.52 1.47
CA ILE A 182 -4.72 -7.42 2.31
C ILE A 182 -4.93 -6.08 1.62
N PHE A 183 -4.30 -5.83 0.47
CA PHE A 183 -4.27 -4.50 -0.15
C PHE A 183 -5.66 -4.01 -0.56
N TYR A 184 -6.38 -4.81 -1.36
CA TYR A 184 -7.69 -4.43 -1.85
C TYR A 184 -8.73 -4.27 -0.71
N PRO A 185 -8.83 -5.21 0.25
CA PRO A 185 -9.66 -5.03 1.43
C PRO A 185 -9.27 -3.80 2.26
N ALA A 186 -7.99 -3.48 2.43
CA ALA A 186 -7.56 -2.28 3.15
C ALA A 186 -8.10 -1.00 2.49
N LEU A 187 -8.00 -0.89 1.15
CA LEU A 187 -8.53 0.24 0.39
C LEU A 187 -10.04 0.42 0.60
N ILE A 188 -10.81 -0.67 0.53
CA ILE A 188 -12.26 -0.66 0.80
C ILE A 188 -12.53 -0.29 2.25
N SER A 189 -11.71 -0.81 3.17
CA SER A 189 -11.82 -0.53 4.60
C SER A 189 -11.73 0.96 4.85
N TYR A 190 -10.80 1.70 4.25
CA TYR A 190 -10.65 3.15 4.49
C TYR A 190 -11.83 3.99 4.00
N ALA A 191 -12.53 3.54 2.96
CA ALA A 191 -13.73 4.22 2.46
C ALA A 191 -14.96 4.00 3.35
N LEU A 192 -15.08 2.84 3.99
CA LEU A 192 -16.21 2.53 4.87
C LEU A 192 -16.26 3.42 6.13
N PRO A 193 -17.45 3.63 6.72
CA PRO A 193 -17.59 4.28 8.01
C PRO A 193 -16.60 3.71 9.04
N LEU A 194 -15.99 4.60 9.83
CA LEU A 194 -14.99 4.21 10.82
C LEU A 194 -15.71 3.58 12.03
N GLU A 195 -15.63 2.26 12.13
CA GLU A 195 -16.22 1.49 13.21
C GLU A 195 -15.24 1.30 14.37
N TYR A 196 -15.78 1.11 15.58
CA TYR A 196 -14.97 0.95 16.79
C TYR A 196 -14.51 -0.49 17.04
N THR A 197 -15.21 -1.50 16.52
CA THR A 197 -14.89 -2.91 16.77
C THR A 197 -14.28 -3.59 15.55
N LEU A 198 -13.14 -4.28 15.76
CA LEU A 198 -12.41 -4.96 14.68
C LEU A 198 -13.27 -5.99 13.95
N LYS A 199 -14.07 -6.77 14.70
CA LYS A 199 -14.97 -7.79 14.13
C LYS A 199 -15.96 -7.19 13.11
N ASN A 200 -16.61 -6.08 13.46
CA ASN A 200 -17.59 -5.46 12.58
C ASN A 200 -16.88 -4.77 11.40
N MET A 201 -15.72 -4.14 11.65
CA MET A 201 -14.88 -3.57 10.60
C MET A 201 -14.51 -4.62 9.55
N LEU A 202 -14.01 -5.79 9.96
CA LEU A 202 -13.60 -6.86 9.04
C LEU A 202 -14.79 -7.44 8.30
N ARG A 203 -15.87 -7.76 9.02
CA ARG A 203 -17.09 -8.27 8.40
C ARG A 203 -17.57 -7.32 7.32
N LYS A 204 -17.75 -6.04 7.62
CA LYS A 204 -18.18 -5.04 6.64
C LYS A 204 -17.18 -4.89 5.50
N THR A 205 -15.89 -4.84 5.80
CA THR A 205 -14.84 -4.71 4.78
C THR A 205 -14.93 -5.85 3.76
N TYR A 206 -14.92 -7.10 4.21
CA TYR A 206 -14.93 -8.25 3.28
C TYR A 206 -16.29 -8.46 2.62
N THR A 207 -17.39 -8.24 3.33
CA THR A 207 -18.73 -8.29 2.72
C THR A 207 -18.88 -7.23 1.62
N THR A 208 -18.32 -6.03 1.81
CA THR A 208 -18.36 -4.96 0.80
C THR A 208 -17.29 -5.13 -0.29
N ALA A 209 -16.09 -5.61 0.03
CA ALA A 209 -15.00 -5.75 -0.93
C ALA A 209 -15.34 -6.75 -2.06
N PHE A 210 -16.09 -7.81 -1.76
CA PHE A 210 -16.46 -8.81 -2.76
C PHE A 210 -17.85 -8.59 -3.37
N GLN A 211 -18.42 -7.38 -3.23
CA GLN A 211 -19.60 -7.00 -4.01
C GLN A 211 -19.21 -6.72 -5.46
N LEU A 212 -20.09 -7.04 -6.40
CA LEU A 212 -19.82 -6.83 -7.83
C LEU A 212 -19.44 -5.38 -8.15
N ASN A 213 -20.08 -4.41 -7.53
CA ASN A 213 -19.81 -2.98 -7.78
C ASN A 213 -18.39 -2.58 -7.37
N THR A 214 -17.91 -3.03 -6.21
CA THR A 214 -16.56 -2.72 -5.70
C THR A 214 -15.48 -3.49 -6.47
N LEU A 215 -15.79 -4.71 -6.92
CA LEU A 215 -14.93 -5.45 -7.85
C LEU A 215 -14.80 -4.72 -9.20
N ILE A 216 -15.89 -4.18 -9.75
CA ILE A 216 -15.80 -3.36 -10.96
C ILE A 216 -14.98 -2.09 -10.71
N PHE A 217 -15.11 -1.47 -9.52
CA PHE A 217 -14.26 -0.34 -9.14
C PHE A 217 -12.77 -0.68 -9.20
N ILE A 218 -12.31 -1.78 -8.61
CA ILE A 218 -10.88 -2.10 -8.62
C ILE A 218 -10.36 -2.37 -10.04
N VAL A 219 -11.17 -3.00 -10.89
CA VAL A 219 -10.82 -3.20 -12.30
C VAL A 219 -10.67 -1.86 -13.03
N LEU A 220 -11.62 -0.93 -12.84
CA LEU A 220 -11.56 0.41 -13.45
C LEU A 220 -10.41 1.26 -12.88
N PHE A 221 -10.12 1.11 -11.58
CA PHE A 221 -9.00 1.78 -10.91
C PHE A 221 -7.66 1.34 -11.51
N LEU A 222 -7.45 0.02 -11.61
CA LEU A 222 -6.21 -0.53 -12.19
C LEU A 222 -6.09 -0.22 -13.68
N ALA A 223 -7.20 -0.28 -14.44
CA ALA A 223 -7.20 0.10 -15.84
C ALA A 223 -6.84 1.57 -16.05
N GLY A 224 -7.34 2.49 -15.21
CA GLY A 224 -7.00 3.90 -15.29
C GLY A 224 -5.53 4.17 -14.94
N LEU A 225 -5.00 3.53 -13.90
CA LEU A 225 -3.56 3.59 -13.61
C LEU A 225 -2.70 3.06 -14.76
N TYR A 226 -3.11 1.96 -15.39
CA TYR A 226 -2.41 1.38 -16.53
C TYR A 226 -2.39 2.34 -17.73
N ILE A 227 -3.53 2.96 -18.05
CA ILE A 227 -3.62 3.97 -19.13
C ILE A 227 -2.73 5.17 -18.82
N LEU A 228 -2.76 5.70 -17.60
CA LEU A 228 -1.88 6.80 -17.18
C LEU A 228 -0.41 6.41 -17.32
N ASN A 229 -0.04 5.20 -16.91
CA ASN A 229 1.33 4.71 -17.05
C ASN A 229 1.78 4.64 -18.52
N LEU A 230 0.93 4.16 -19.44
CA LEU A 230 1.24 4.15 -20.87
C LEU A 230 1.44 5.56 -21.44
N LEU A 231 0.63 6.52 -21.01
CA LEU A 231 0.76 7.92 -21.42
C LEU A 231 2.07 8.53 -20.89
N LEU A 232 2.39 8.28 -19.61
CA LEU A 232 3.62 8.78 -19.00
C LEU A 232 4.87 8.17 -19.63
N PHE A 233 4.88 6.87 -19.93
CA PHE A 233 6.00 6.23 -20.62
C PHE A 233 6.29 6.86 -21.99
N GLY A 234 5.23 7.23 -22.73
CA GLY A 234 5.39 7.99 -23.98
C GLY A 234 6.07 9.36 -23.75
N LEU A 235 5.76 10.05 -22.65
CA LEU A 235 6.35 11.35 -22.30
C LEU A 235 7.79 11.24 -21.76
N GLU A 236 8.13 10.15 -21.07
CA GLU A 236 9.50 9.88 -20.59
C GLU A 236 10.48 9.85 -21.76
N SER A 237 10.06 9.25 -22.89
CA SER A 237 10.86 9.22 -24.12
C SER A 237 11.12 10.61 -24.73
N ILE A 238 10.40 11.64 -24.30
CA ILE A 238 10.54 13.03 -24.76
C ILE A 238 11.41 13.85 -23.81
N HIS A 239 11.10 13.86 -22.50
CA HIS A 239 11.86 14.61 -21.50
C HIS A 239 11.51 14.21 -20.05
N GLU A 240 12.51 13.94 -19.22
CA GLU A 240 12.35 13.49 -17.81
C GLU A 240 11.57 14.49 -16.93
N ASN A 241 11.91 15.78 -16.98
CA ASN A 241 11.18 16.82 -16.23
C ASN A 241 9.69 16.93 -16.64
N LEU A 242 9.37 16.75 -17.93
CA LEU A 242 7.98 16.77 -18.39
C LEU A 242 7.24 15.53 -17.90
N PHE A 243 7.87 14.36 -17.96
CA PHE A 243 7.35 13.13 -17.37
C PHE A 243 7.01 13.32 -15.88
N PHE A 244 7.93 13.88 -15.09
CA PHE A 244 7.72 14.12 -13.67
C PHE A 244 6.55 15.09 -13.41
N LEU A 245 6.52 16.23 -14.11
CA LEU A 245 5.45 17.22 -13.95
C LEU A 245 4.08 16.67 -14.37
N PHE A 246 4.01 15.98 -15.51
CA PHE A 246 2.76 15.35 -15.97
C PHE A 246 2.31 14.24 -15.02
N GLY A 247 3.24 13.46 -14.48
CA GLY A 247 2.96 12.45 -13.45
C GLY A 247 2.27 13.10 -12.25
N ILE A 248 2.79 14.22 -11.76
CA ILE A 248 2.16 14.96 -10.65
C ILE A 248 0.75 15.45 -11.02
N LEU A 249 0.60 16.05 -12.19
CA LEU A 249 -0.65 16.68 -12.62
C LEU A 249 -1.75 15.68 -13.00
N THR A 250 -1.41 14.40 -13.23
CA THR A 250 -2.38 13.39 -13.68
C THR A 250 -2.62 12.30 -12.64
N VAL A 251 -1.56 11.76 -12.03
CA VAL A 251 -1.66 10.60 -11.13
C VAL A 251 -2.31 10.97 -9.80
N PHE A 252 -1.83 12.00 -9.10
CA PHE A 252 -2.40 12.38 -7.80
C PHE A 252 -3.87 12.84 -7.90
N PRO A 253 -4.24 13.68 -8.90
CA PRO A 253 -5.65 13.99 -9.09
C PRO A 253 -6.51 12.77 -9.40
N TYR A 254 -5.98 11.82 -10.18
CA TYR A 254 -6.67 10.56 -10.45
C TYR A 254 -6.86 9.72 -9.18
N LEU A 255 -5.83 9.58 -8.33
CA LEU A 255 -5.92 8.87 -7.05
C LEU A 255 -6.97 9.50 -6.13
N PHE A 256 -6.99 10.83 -6.03
CA PHE A 256 -8.01 11.53 -5.24
C PHE A 256 -9.42 11.34 -5.80
N TYR A 257 -9.58 11.45 -7.14
CA TYR A 257 -10.85 11.18 -7.80
C TYR A 257 -11.33 9.75 -7.59
N ALA A 258 -10.44 8.75 -7.69
CA ALA A 258 -10.76 7.35 -7.46
C ALA A 258 -11.31 7.12 -6.04
N ARG A 259 -10.76 7.81 -5.02
CA ARG A 259 -11.30 7.76 -3.65
C ARG A 259 -12.72 8.33 -3.57
N LEU A 260 -12.98 9.49 -4.20
CA LEU A 260 -14.33 10.06 -4.24
C LEU A 260 -15.33 9.17 -4.99
N PHE A 261 -14.89 8.55 -6.08
CA PHE A 261 -15.70 7.60 -6.82
C PHE A 261 -16.05 6.38 -5.97
N LEU A 262 -15.09 5.82 -5.23
CA LEU A 262 -15.35 4.73 -4.28
C LEU A 262 -16.32 5.15 -3.17
N LEU A 263 -16.12 6.31 -2.54
CA LEU A 263 -17.04 6.84 -1.52
C LEU A 263 -18.46 7.01 -2.08
N SER A 264 -18.58 7.55 -3.29
CA SER A 264 -19.85 7.73 -3.98
C SER A 264 -20.53 6.39 -4.28
N LEU A 265 -19.75 5.38 -4.69
CA LEU A 265 -20.24 4.03 -4.96
C LEU A 265 -20.79 3.36 -3.70
N LEU A 266 -20.06 3.51 -2.58
CA LEU A 266 -20.43 2.92 -1.30
C LEU A 266 -21.63 3.63 -0.66
N SER A 267 -21.76 4.95 -0.83
CA SER A 267 -22.92 5.70 -0.32
C SER A 267 -24.23 5.26 -1.00
N LYS A 268 -24.21 5.03 -2.32
CA LYS A 268 -25.39 4.53 -3.06
C LYS A 268 -25.71 3.07 -2.75
N SER A 269 -24.70 2.24 -2.49
CA SER A 269 -24.92 0.84 -2.11
C SER A 269 -25.48 0.70 -0.69
N THR A 270 -25.13 1.60 0.24
CA THR A 270 -25.71 1.59 1.60
C THR A 270 -27.18 1.98 1.62
N THR A 271 -27.65 2.83 0.70
CA THR A 271 -29.09 3.14 0.55
C THR A 271 -29.89 1.93 0.06
N PHE A 272 -29.26 1.02 -0.67
CA PHE A 272 -29.90 -0.23 -1.12
C PHE A 272 -30.03 -1.26 0.01
N ILE A 273 -29.01 -1.37 0.87
CA ILE A 273 -29.03 -2.30 2.03
C ILE A 273 -30.07 -1.88 3.08
N LYS A 274 -30.27 -0.57 3.29
CA LYS A 274 -31.32 -0.06 4.20
C LYS A 274 -32.77 -0.25 3.72
N LYS A 275 -32.99 -0.62 2.45
CA LYS A 275 -34.33 -0.88 1.91
C LYS A 275 -34.73 -2.36 1.96
N THR A 276 -33.83 -3.22 2.42
CA THR A 276 -34.01 -4.68 2.45
C THR A 276 -33.98 -5.27 3.86
N GLU A 277 -34.03 -4.42 4.89
CA GLU A 277 -34.38 -4.76 6.27
C GLU A 277 -35.78 -4.19 6.57
#